data_AF-A0A073JA27-F1
#
_entry.id   AF-A0A073JA27-F1
#
_cell.length_a   1.000
_cell.length_b   1.000
_cell.length_c   1.000
_cell.angle_alpha   90.00
_cell.angle_beta   90.00
_cell.angle_gamma   90.00
#
_symmetry.space_group_name_H-M   'P 1'
#
loop_
_entity.id
_entity.type
_entity.pdbx_description
1 polymer ?
#
loop_
_entity_poly.entity_id
_entity_poly.type
_entity_poly.pdbx_seq_one_letter_code
_entity_poly.pdbx_strand_id
1 'polypeptide(L)'
;MIKSASQLTLQSILKLDAVTCAAMGALLALASAPVAALTQIGAPLLFWAGLFLFPVAGFMFACAQMRRVPMWATGLVVVGNGLWVLVSLALPLAGLIAPNALGWLFLVGQAVVVLMITAQEWRAVQQQPLAT
;
A
#
# COMPACT_ATOMS: atom_id res chain seq x y z
N MET A 1 -26.39 12.64 -20.61
CA MET A 1 -25.97 12.98 -19.23
C MET A 1 -25.04 11.88 -18.73
N ILE A 2 -23.73 12.07 -18.86
CA ILE A 2 -22.75 11.14 -18.30
C ILE A 2 -22.79 11.34 -16.79
N LYS A 3 -23.17 10.29 -16.06
CA LYS A 3 -23.24 10.28 -14.60
C LYS A 3 -21.82 10.54 -14.09
N SER A 4 -21.53 11.71 -13.53
CA SER A 4 -20.27 11.92 -12.81
C SER A 4 -20.21 10.89 -11.69
N ALA A 5 -19.37 9.87 -11.86
CA ALA A 5 -19.02 8.97 -10.77
C ALA A 5 -18.54 9.85 -9.61
N SER A 6 -19.08 9.64 -8.40
CA SER A 6 -18.66 10.38 -7.22
C SER A 6 -17.14 10.28 -7.10
N GLN A 7 -16.42 11.39 -7.31
CA GLN A 7 -14.98 11.42 -7.09
C GLN A 7 -14.76 11.07 -5.62
N LEU A 8 -14.06 9.97 -5.34
CA LEU A 8 -13.74 9.59 -3.98
C LEU A 8 -12.91 10.71 -3.35
N THR A 9 -13.26 11.11 -2.14
CA THR A 9 -12.47 12.11 -1.41
C THR A 9 -11.12 11.54 -1.03
N LEU A 10 -10.10 12.39 -0.89
CA LEU A 10 -8.76 11.97 -0.45
C LEU A 10 -8.82 11.20 0.88
N GLN A 11 -9.69 11.60 1.81
CA GLN A 11 -9.87 10.89 3.08
C GLN A 11 -10.41 9.47 2.89
N SER A 12 -11.37 9.28 1.97
CA SER A 12 -11.90 7.95 1.66
C SER A 12 -10.84 7.06 1.02
N ILE A 13 -10.00 7.62 0.15
CA ILE A 13 -8.89 6.89 -0.47
C ILE A 13 -7.85 6.50 0.59
N LEU A 14 -7.44 7.42 1.47
CA LEU A 14 -6.50 7.12 2.57
C LEU A 14 -7.06 6.10 3.57
N LYS A 15 -8.37 6.12 3.84
CA LYS A 15 -9.03 5.08 4.67
C LYS A 15 -8.98 3.73 3.98
N LEU A 16 -9.28 3.69 2.68
CA LEU A 16 -9.20 2.46 1.91
C LEU A 16 -7.78 1.91 1.91
N ASP A 17 -6.77 2.76 1.66
CA ASP A 17 -5.37 2.36 1.67
C ASP A 17 -4.97 1.82 3.06
N ALA A 18 -5.27 2.57 4.13
CA ALA A 18 -5.03 2.14 5.51
C ALA A 18 -5.63 0.76 5.81
N VAL A 19 -6.87 0.50 5.38
CA VAL A 19 -7.53 -0.80 5.59
C VAL A 19 -6.85 -1.89 4.77
N THR A 20 -6.50 -1.65 3.51
CA THR A 20 -5.80 -2.64 2.68
C THR A 20 -4.40 -2.94 3.21
N CYS A 21 -3.69 -1.91 3.68
CA CYS A 21 -2.39 -1.98 4.31
C CYS A 21 -2.43 -2.77 5.62
N ALA A 22 -3.41 -2.49 6.49
CA ALA A 22 -3.62 -3.25 7.73
C ALA A 22 -4.02 -4.71 7.45
N ALA A 23 -4.86 -4.97 6.45
CA ALA A 23 -5.26 -6.31 6.06
C ALA A 23 -4.08 -7.13 5.53
N MET A 24 -3.25 -6.55 4.65
CA MET A 24 -2.01 -7.16 4.18
C MET A 24 -1.03 -7.37 5.34
N GLY A 25 -0.88 -6.38 6.23
CA GLY A 25 -0.08 -6.48 7.44
C GLY A 25 -0.49 -7.65 8.33
N ALA A 26 -1.80 -7.82 8.56
CA ALA A 26 -2.34 -8.93 9.33
C ALA A 26 -2.13 -10.28 8.64
N LEU A 27 -2.37 -10.37 7.32
CA LEU A 27 -2.10 -11.57 6.53
C LEU A 27 -0.63 -11.99 6.66
N LEU A 28 0.29 -11.05 6.48
CA LEU A 28 1.72 -11.31 6.51
C LEU A 28 2.23 -11.63 7.93
N ALA A 29 1.77 -10.92 8.95
CA ALA A 29 2.21 -11.14 10.33
C ALA A 29 1.63 -12.45 10.92
N LEU A 30 0.35 -12.73 10.71
CA LEU A 30 -0.33 -13.89 11.30
C LEU A 30 -0.18 -15.17 10.49
N ALA A 31 -0.02 -15.04 9.17
CA ALA A 31 0.06 -16.17 8.23
C ALA A 31 1.39 -16.21 7.45
N SER A 32 2.47 -15.64 8.00
CA SER A 32 3.81 -15.66 7.38
C SER A 32 4.27 -17.06 6.96
N ALA A 33 4.13 -18.06 7.84
CA ALA A 33 4.54 -19.44 7.57
C ALA A 33 3.77 -20.11 6.41
N PRO A 34 2.42 -20.14 6.39
CA PRO A 34 1.69 -20.70 5.25
C PRO A 34 1.88 -19.89 3.97
N VAL A 35 1.95 -18.56 4.03
CA VAL A 35 2.26 -17.74 2.86
C VAL A 35 3.66 -18.05 2.33
N ALA A 36 4.66 -18.22 3.19
CA ALA A 36 6.00 -18.63 2.81
C ALA A 36 6.02 -19.99 2.10
N ALA A 37 5.29 -20.98 2.63
CA ALA A 37 5.19 -22.30 2.02
C ALA A 37 4.63 -22.24 0.59
N LEU A 38 3.61 -21.40 0.36
CA LEU A 38 2.98 -21.23 -0.95
C LEU A 38 3.83 -20.41 -1.93
N THR A 39 4.53 -19.38 -1.46
CA THR A 39 5.19 -18.37 -2.31
C THR A 39 6.69 -18.57 -2.47
N GLN A 40 7.32 -19.37 -1.61
CA GLN A 40 8.77 -19.49 -1.46
C GLN A 40 9.46 -18.16 -1.06
N ILE A 41 8.71 -17.24 -0.44
CA ILE A 41 9.27 -16.03 0.19
C ILE A 41 9.49 -16.34 1.68
N GLY A 42 10.67 -16.05 2.21
CA GLY A 42 11.02 -16.43 3.59
C GLY A 42 10.04 -15.89 4.63
N ALA A 43 9.55 -16.77 5.53
CA ALA A 43 8.61 -16.40 6.57
C ALA A 43 9.08 -15.24 7.47
N PRO A 44 10.36 -15.14 7.88
CA PRO A 44 10.83 -13.98 8.64
C PRO A 44 10.68 -12.66 7.88
N LEU A 45 10.98 -12.65 6.58
CA LEU A 45 10.81 -11.46 5.74
C LEU A 45 9.34 -11.05 5.68
N LEU A 46 8.44 -12.00 5.42
CA LEU A 46 7.00 -11.75 5.39
C LEU A 46 6.49 -11.23 6.73
N PHE A 47 6.88 -11.85 7.85
CA PHE A 47 6.45 -11.46 9.18
C PHE A 47 6.84 -10.00 9.51
N TRP A 48 8.11 -9.64 9.33
CA TRP A 48 8.59 -8.29 9.63
C TRP A 48 8.04 -7.25 8.66
N ALA A 49 7.87 -7.60 7.38
CA ALA A 49 7.18 -6.76 6.40
C ALA A 49 5.73 -6.51 6.83
N GLY A 50 5.02 -7.54 7.30
CA GLY A 50 3.67 -7.41 7.84
C GLY A 50 3.59 -6.50 9.06
N LEU A 51 4.53 -6.64 10.00
CA LEU A 51 4.60 -5.79 11.18
C LEU A 51 4.83 -4.31 10.82
N PHE A 52 5.68 -4.05 9.82
CA PHE A 52 5.99 -2.71 9.33
C PHE A 52 4.77 -2.00 8.73
N LEU A 53 3.81 -2.73 8.16
CA LEU A 53 2.61 -2.14 7.56
C LEU A 53 1.66 -1.51 8.58
N PHE A 54 1.63 -1.99 9.84
CA PHE A 54 0.74 -1.44 10.86
C PHE A 54 0.97 0.04 11.19
N PRO A 55 2.20 0.52 11.47
CA PRO A 55 2.42 1.95 11.70
C PRO A 55 2.09 2.79 10.46
N VAL A 56 2.33 2.28 9.24
CA VAL A 56 1.99 2.97 8.00
C VAL A 56 0.46 3.08 7.85
N ALA A 57 -0.28 2.00 8.08
CA ALA A 57 -1.74 2.01 8.09
C ALA A 57 -2.31 2.96 9.15
N GLY A 58 -1.72 2.97 10.35
CA GLY A 58 -2.10 3.89 11.43
C GLY A 58 -1.88 5.35 11.04
N PHE A 59 -0.75 5.67 10.40
CA PHE A 59 -0.45 7.00 9.88
C PHE A 59 -1.48 7.45 8.83
N MET A 60 -1.78 6.61 7.84
CA MET A 60 -2.79 6.91 6.82
C MET A 60 -4.18 7.13 7.42
N PHE A 61 -4.58 6.26 8.36
CA PHE A 61 -5.87 6.38 9.04
C PHE A 61 -5.98 7.67 9.85
N ALA A 62 -4.92 8.07 10.55
CA ALA A 62 -4.85 9.32 11.30
C ALA A 62 -4.97 10.54 10.37
N CYS A 63 -4.23 10.53 9.25
CA CYS A 63 -4.34 11.57 8.22
C CYS A 63 -5.76 11.68 7.67
N ALA A 64 -6.43 10.55 7.46
CA ALA A 64 -7.78 10.53 6.94
C ALA A 64 -8.86 11.06 7.91
N GLN A 65 -8.54 11.24 9.20
CA GLN A 65 -9.44 11.93 10.15
C GLN A 65 -9.26 13.44 10.16
N MET A 66 -8.21 13.96 9.51
CA MET A 66 -7.93 15.39 9.49
C MET A 66 -8.97 16.14 8.64
N ARG A 67 -9.40 17.31 9.13
CA ARG A 67 -10.35 18.18 8.40
C ARG A 67 -9.79 18.63 7.04
N ARG A 68 -8.47 18.83 6.96
CA ARG A 68 -7.71 19.00 5.72
C ARG A 68 -6.43 18.16 5.85
N VAL A 69 -6.23 17.24 4.90
CA VAL A 69 -5.00 16.44 4.86
C VAL A 69 -3.88 17.32 4.32
N PRO A 70 -2.74 17.45 5.02
CA PRO A 70 -1.65 18.27 4.54
C PRO A 70 -0.94 17.59 3.37
N MET A 71 -0.51 18.40 2.38
CA MET A 71 0.16 17.93 1.16
C MET A 71 1.38 17.05 1.42
N TRP A 72 2.17 17.38 2.44
CA TRP A 72 3.36 16.61 2.81
C TRP A 72 2.99 15.19 3.27
N ALA A 73 1.86 15.02 3.95
CA ALA A 73 1.45 13.71 4.47
C ALA A 73 1.04 12.78 3.33
N THR A 74 0.23 13.28 2.39
CA THR A 74 -0.11 12.49 1.20
C THR A 74 1.11 12.25 0.31
N GLY A 75 2.02 13.23 0.20
CA GLY A 75 3.31 13.02 -0.48
C GLY A 75 4.12 11.88 0.14
N LEU A 76 4.15 11.80 1.48
CA LEU A 76 4.81 10.71 2.19
C LEU A 76 4.16 9.35 1.92
N VAL A 77 2.82 9.27 1.88
CA VAL A 77 2.10 8.03 1.52
C VAL A 77 2.44 7.60 0.09
N VAL A 78 2.36 8.51 -0.88
CA VAL A 78 2.65 8.21 -2.29
C VAL A 78 4.09 7.73 -2.48
N VAL A 79 5.06 8.41 -1.87
CA VAL A 79 6.48 8.01 -1.94
C VAL A 79 6.70 6.68 -1.22
N GLY A 80 6.09 6.48 -0.05
CA GLY A 80 6.17 5.24 0.71
C GLY A 80 5.62 4.05 -0.04
N ASN A 81 4.44 4.19 -0.65
CA ASN A 81 3.82 3.17 -1.49
C ASN A 81 4.67 2.85 -2.73
N GLY A 82 5.23 3.89 -3.37
CA GLY A 82 6.18 3.71 -4.48
C GLY A 82 7.43 2.93 -4.06
N LEU A 83 8.01 3.25 -2.90
CA LEU A 83 9.17 2.54 -2.36
C LEU A 83 8.83 1.08 -1.99
N TRP A 84 7.66 0.85 -1.40
CA TRP A 84 7.16 -0.49 -1.09
C TRP A 84 7.09 -1.37 -2.34
N VAL A 85 6.51 -0.84 -3.43
CA VAL A 85 6.43 -1.51 -4.73
C VAL A 85 7.83 -1.77 -5.30
N LEU A 86 8.69 -0.77 -5.28
CA LEU A 86 10.06 -0.87 -5.78
C LEU A 86 10.82 -2.00 -5.06
N VAL A 87 10.85 -1.99 -3.72
CA VAL A 87 11.55 -3.00 -2.92
C VAL A 87 10.94 -4.39 -3.13
N SER A 88 9.60 -4.50 -3.19
CA SER A 88 8.91 -5.78 -3.43
C SER A 88 9.36 -6.46 -4.72
N LEU A 89 9.64 -5.68 -5.77
CA LEU A 89 10.09 -6.20 -7.07
C LEU A 89 11.62 -6.29 -7.18
N ALA A 90 12.35 -5.39 -6.51
CA ALA A 90 13.81 -5.37 -6.54
C ALA A 90 14.43 -6.58 -5.81
N LEU A 91 13.86 -7.01 -4.67
CA LEU A 91 14.36 -8.15 -3.91
C LEU A 91 14.52 -9.44 -4.76
N PRO A 92 13.50 -9.91 -5.52
CA PRO A 92 13.66 -11.08 -6.37
C PRO A 92 14.55 -10.82 -7.59
N LEU A 93 14.48 -9.63 -8.20
CA LEU A 93 15.31 -9.27 -9.36
C LEU A 93 16.80 -9.18 -9.02
N ALA A 94 17.13 -8.81 -7.78
CA ALA A 94 18.49 -8.80 -7.25
C ALA A 94 18.96 -10.18 -6.74
N GLY A 95 18.12 -11.21 -6.81
CA GLY A 95 18.43 -12.55 -6.33
C GLY A 95 18.47 -12.70 -4.80
N LEU A 96 17.93 -11.73 -4.05
CA LEU A 96 17.89 -11.78 -2.58
C LEU A 96 16.78 -12.70 -2.06
N ILE A 97 15.75 -12.93 -2.87
CA ILE A 97 14.71 -13.95 -2.67
C ILE A 97 14.43 -14.67 -3.99
N ALA A 98 13.97 -15.92 -3.91
CA ALA A 98 13.65 -16.74 -5.08
C ALA A 98 12.20 -17.24 -5.02
N PRO A 99 11.20 -16.36 -5.25
CA PRO A 99 9.80 -16.75 -5.23
C PRO A 99 9.47 -17.71 -6.37
N ASN A 100 8.51 -18.60 -6.15
CA ASN A 100 7.93 -19.40 -7.22
C ASN A 100 6.88 -18.59 -8.01
N ALA A 101 6.16 -19.22 -8.94
CA ALA A 101 5.12 -18.55 -9.73
C ALA A 101 4.01 -17.90 -8.87
N LEU A 102 3.60 -18.53 -7.77
CA LEU A 102 2.63 -17.96 -6.83
C LEU A 102 3.21 -16.78 -6.05
N GLY A 103 4.50 -16.83 -5.69
CA GLY A 103 5.19 -15.70 -5.07
C GLY A 103 5.30 -14.49 -5.99
N TRP A 104 5.58 -14.70 -7.28
CA TRP A 104 5.52 -13.62 -8.28
C TRP A 104 4.12 -13.06 -8.43
N LEU A 105 3.09 -13.92 -8.51
CA LEU A 105 1.70 -13.47 -8.57
C LEU A 105 1.33 -12.65 -7.33
N PHE A 106 1.77 -13.07 -6.14
CA PHE A 106 1.57 -12.35 -4.90
C PHE A 106 2.24 -10.97 -4.92
N LEU A 107 3.54 -10.90 -5.26
CA LEU A 107 4.32 -9.66 -5.29
C LEU A 107 3.82 -8.67 -6.35
N VAL A 108 3.50 -9.15 -7.55
CA VAL A 108 2.96 -8.30 -8.63
C VAL A 108 1.52 -7.90 -8.32
N GLY A 109 0.70 -8.83 -7.84
CA GLY A 109 -0.70 -8.58 -7.48
C GLY A 109 -0.83 -7.48 -6.43
N GLN A 110 -0.07 -7.57 -5.33
CA GLN A 110 -0.07 -6.51 -4.32
C GLN A 110 0.51 -5.20 -4.86
N ALA A 111 1.55 -5.25 -5.70
CA ALA A 111 2.16 -4.04 -6.27
C ALA A 111 1.16 -3.28 -7.16
N VAL A 112 0.39 -3.99 -7.98
CA VAL A 112 -0.65 -3.40 -8.83
C VAL A 112 -1.73 -2.75 -7.97
N VAL A 113 -2.20 -3.42 -6.90
CA VAL A 113 -3.20 -2.85 -5.98
C VAL A 113 -2.69 -1.57 -5.32
N VAL A 114 -1.47 -1.60 -4.77
CA VAL A 114 -0.83 -0.43 -4.15
C VAL A 114 -0.68 0.72 -5.15
N LEU A 115 -0.22 0.47 -6.38
CA LEU A 115 -0.08 1.49 -7.40
C LEU A 115 -1.42 2.08 -7.85
N MET A 116 -2.48 1.27 -7.94
CA MET A 116 -3.82 1.75 -8.28
C MET A 116 -4.33 2.72 -7.23
N ILE A 117 -4.20 2.40 -5.94
CA ILE A 117 -4.61 3.26 -4.82
C ILE A 117 -3.74 4.53 -4.80
N THR A 118 -2.41 4.38 -4.87
CA THR A 118 -1.44 5.49 -4.93
C THR A 118 -1.74 6.47 -6.05
N ALA A 119 -2.12 5.97 -7.23
CA ALA A 119 -2.52 6.82 -8.36
C ALA A 119 -3.79 7.63 -8.06
N GLN A 120 -4.74 7.08 -7.29
CA GLN A 120 -5.91 7.84 -6.85
C GLN A 120 -5.53 8.91 -5.82
N GLU A 121 -4.65 8.60 -4.86
CA GLU A 121 -4.17 9.57 -3.86
C GLU A 121 -3.49 10.76 -4.52
N TRP A 122 -2.59 10.48 -5.47
CA TRP A 122 -1.89 11.51 -6.23
C TRP A 122 -2.85 12.42 -7.00
N ARG A 123 -3.85 11.82 -7.69
CA ARG A 123 -4.88 12.58 -8.42
C ARG A 123 -5.75 13.41 -7.48
N ALA A 124 -6.19 12.84 -6.35
CA ALA A 124 -7.04 13.51 -5.39
C ALA A 124 -6.33 14.69 -4.71
N VAL A 125 -5.01 14.60 -4.49
CA VAL A 125 -4.19 15.71 -3.99
C VAL A 125 -4.15 16.88 -4.96
N GLN A 126 -3.99 16.63 -6.27
CA GLN A 126 -3.95 17.69 -7.28
C GLN A 126 -5.27 18.45 -7.43
N GLN A 127 -6.37 17.80 -7.05
CA GLN A 127 -7.72 18.38 -7.10
C GLN A 127 -8.08 19.16 -5.84
N GLN A 128 -7.24 19.15 -4.79
CA GLN A 128 -7.49 19.98 -3.61
C GLN A 128 -7.31 21.47 -3.98
N PRO A 129 -8.33 22.32 -3.75
CA PRO A 129 -8.19 23.75 -3.96
C PRO A 129 -7.01 24.27 -3.13
N LEU A 130 -6.06 24.96 -3.77
CA LEU A 130 -5.02 25.70 -3.06
C LEU A 130 -5.72 26.63 -2.08
N ALA A 131 -5.42 26.47 -0.79
CA ALA A 131 -5.91 27.40 0.22
C ALA A 131 -5.28 28.77 -0.04
N THR A 132 -6.04 29.68 -0.65
CA THR A 132 -5.80 31.12 -0.59
C THR A 132 -6.08 31.63 0.81
#